data_AF-A0A5R2NIY1-F1
#
_entry.id   AF-A0A5R2NIY1-F1
#
_cell.length_a   1.000
_cell.length_b   1.000
_cell.length_c   1.000
_cell.angle_alpha   90.00
_cell.angle_beta   90.00
_cell.angle_gamma   90.00
#
_symmetry.space_group_name_H-M   'P 1'
#
loop_
_entity.id
_entity.type
_entity.pdbx_description
1 polymer ?
#
loop_
_entity_poly.entity_id
_entity_poly.type
_entity_poly.pdbx_seq_one_letter_code
_entity_poly.pdbx_strand_id
1 'polypeptide(L)'
;TDRLVGFAVVNPLHDDAAEDLERAAELPGIRALKMVPTGWYPYDDCAHRVYEVAARLDLPILFHSGIFIDGRSGRFCRPSFYEAVRDYPGLRVTLAHLGWPWCDEANAVGVIDRINGIDPAESQFRFDISFGPPPIYREDVFRKAIDVIGPRSIQFGSDRFLPCEGSHIRAAIDEVMDIFDRLEVSVSDRKTIMSYTASEWLRLDQSAEDSPAS
;
A
#
# COMPACT_ATOMS: atom_id res chain seq x y z
N THR A 1 -16.74 -16.26 6.34
CA THR A 1 -15.41 -16.03 6.97
C THR A 1 -14.57 -15.14 6.08
N ASP A 2 -15.23 -14.25 5.31
CA ASP A 2 -14.72 -13.72 4.04
C ASP A 2 -14.33 -12.23 4.17
N ARG A 3 -13.97 -11.83 5.39
CA ARG A 3 -13.69 -10.43 5.75
C ARG A 3 -12.20 -10.17 6.02
N LEU A 4 -11.37 -11.21 5.99
CA LEU A 4 -9.95 -11.14 6.26
C LEU A 4 -9.16 -11.68 5.08
N VAL A 5 -8.13 -10.93 4.71
CA VAL A 5 -7.16 -11.30 3.67
C VAL A 5 -5.78 -11.34 4.30
N GLY A 6 -5.08 -12.45 4.13
CA GLY A 6 -3.75 -12.67 4.68
C GLY A 6 -2.66 -12.19 3.72
N PHE A 7 -1.58 -11.68 4.30
CA PHE A 7 -0.39 -11.25 3.58
C PHE A 7 0.76 -12.13 4.06
N ALA A 8 1.48 -12.77 3.14
CA ALA A 8 2.72 -13.47 3.46
C ALA A 8 3.78 -12.44 3.87
N VAL A 9 4.69 -12.83 4.77
CA VAL A 9 5.86 -12.02 5.15
C VAL A 9 7.08 -12.91 5.04
N VAL A 10 8.06 -12.49 4.24
CA VAL A 10 9.35 -13.18 4.09
C VAL A 10 10.49 -12.19 4.35
N ASN A 11 11.61 -12.70 4.85
CA ASN A 11 12.84 -11.93 4.97
C ASN A 11 13.74 -12.23 3.76
N PRO A 12 13.92 -11.30 2.79
CA PRO A 12 14.68 -11.57 1.57
C PRO A 12 16.16 -11.90 1.82
N LEU A 13 16.69 -11.56 2.99
CA LEU A 13 18.05 -11.91 3.40
C LEU A 13 18.26 -13.42 3.63
N HIS A 14 17.19 -14.20 3.78
CA HIS A 14 17.31 -15.66 3.84
C HIS A 14 17.47 -16.21 2.42
N ASP A 15 18.35 -17.20 2.26
CA ASP A 15 18.59 -17.81 0.95
C ASP A 15 17.33 -18.47 0.37
N ASP A 16 16.49 -19.05 1.24
CA ASP A 16 15.26 -19.75 0.87
C ASP A 16 14.02 -18.82 0.82
N ALA A 17 14.19 -17.49 0.83
CA ALA A 17 13.07 -16.55 0.92
C ALA A 17 12.09 -16.64 -0.26
N ALA A 18 12.59 -17.01 -1.44
CA ALA A 18 11.79 -17.21 -2.64
C ALA A 18 10.89 -18.44 -2.49
N GLU A 19 11.46 -19.57 -2.06
CA GLU A 19 10.75 -20.83 -1.79
C GLU A 19 9.75 -20.69 -0.65
N ASP A 20 10.11 -19.95 0.40
CA ASP A 20 9.20 -19.65 1.51
C ASP A 20 7.99 -18.83 1.05
N LEU A 21 8.17 -17.89 0.11
CA LEU A 21 7.06 -17.15 -0.48
C LEU A 21 6.15 -18.06 -1.30
N GLU A 22 6.70 -18.97 -2.10
CA GLU A 22 5.90 -19.95 -2.85
C GLU A 22 5.04 -20.81 -1.91
N ARG A 23 5.65 -21.38 -0.87
CA ARG A 23 4.93 -22.18 0.13
C ARG A 23 3.86 -21.36 0.86
N ALA A 24 4.16 -20.11 1.21
CA ALA A 24 3.20 -19.24 1.87
C ALA A 24 2.02 -18.87 0.96
N ALA A 25 2.25 -18.67 -0.33
CA ALA A 25 1.20 -18.36 -1.30
C ALA A 25 0.19 -19.51 -1.49
N GLU A 26 0.59 -20.76 -1.21
CA GLU A 26 -0.31 -21.92 -1.22
C GLU A 26 -1.25 -21.98 -0.01
N LEU A 27 -0.97 -21.21 1.05
CA LEU A 27 -1.80 -21.22 2.27
C LEU A 27 -3.17 -20.56 2.02
N PRO A 28 -4.27 -21.15 2.54
CA PRO A 28 -5.59 -20.56 2.40
C PRO A 28 -5.68 -19.14 2.96
N GLY A 29 -6.25 -18.22 2.18
CA GLY A 29 -6.47 -16.83 2.58
C GLY A 29 -5.31 -15.88 2.33
N ILE A 30 -4.13 -16.36 1.92
CA ILE A 30 -3.03 -15.50 1.46
C ILE A 30 -3.37 -14.95 0.07
N ARG A 31 -3.23 -13.63 -0.10
CA ARG A 31 -3.51 -12.93 -1.38
C ARG A 31 -2.49 -11.85 -1.72
N ALA A 32 -1.56 -11.55 -0.83
CA ALA A 32 -0.56 -10.52 -1.04
C ALA A 32 0.71 -10.84 -0.26
N LEU A 33 1.77 -10.09 -0.54
CA LEU A 33 3.02 -10.09 0.19
C LEU A 33 3.17 -8.77 0.94
N LYS A 34 3.62 -8.82 2.19
CA LYS A 34 4.11 -7.65 2.93
C LYS A 34 5.62 -7.76 3.06
N MET A 35 6.32 -6.71 2.64
CA MET A 35 7.77 -6.60 2.84
C MET A 35 8.10 -5.38 3.68
N VAL A 36 9.08 -5.54 4.58
CA VAL A 36 9.50 -4.50 5.51
C VAL A 36 11.03 -4.40 5.43
N PRO A 37 11.58 -3.43 4.66
CA PRO A 37 13.03 -3.27 4.53
C PRO A 37 13.72 -2.99 5.86
N THR A 38 14.50 -3.97 6.33
CA THR A 38 15.32 -3.88 7.55
C THR A 38 16.63 -4.64 7.34
N GLY A 39 17.71 -3.91 7.05
CA GLY A 39 19.02 -4.51 6.77
C GLY A 39 19.28 -4.80 5.29
N TRP A 40 18.34 -4.45 4.41
CA TRP A 40 18.41 -4.60 2.96
C TRP A 40 17.65 -3.43 2.31
N TYR A 41 18.05 -3.03 1.12
CA TYR A 41 17.38 -2.02 0.30
C TYR A 41 16.47 -2.68 -0.73
N PRO A 42 15.36 -2.03 -1.12
CA PRO A 42 14.47 -2.54 -2.18
C PRO A 42 15.15 -2.85 -3.53
N TYR A 43 16.32 -2.26 -3.81
CA TYR A 43 17.11 -2.53 -5.02
C TYR A 43 18.20 -3.60 -4.86
N ASP A 44 18.30 -4.24 -3.69
CA ASP A 44 19.29 -5.30 -3.47
C ASP A 44 18.84 -6.61 -4.16
N ASP A 45 19.79 -7.39 -4.67
CA ASP A 45 19.53 -8.67 -5.35
C ASP A 45 18.65 -9.63 -4.53
N CYS A 46 18.80 -9.59 -3.20
CA CYS A 46 18.00 -10.41 -2.30
C CYS A 46 16.50 -10.09 -2.39
N ALA A 47 16.14 -8.82 -2.60
CA ALA A 47 14.77 -8.37 -2.79
C ALA A 47 14.25 -8.75 -4.19
N HIS A 48 15.07 -8.57 -5.23
CA HIS A 48 14.76 -8.95 -6.61
C HIS A 48 14.35 -10.44 -6.73
N ARG A 49 15.05 -11.35 -6.04
CA ARG A 49 14.67 -12.79 -5.99
C ARG A 49 13.23 -12.99 -5.50
N VAL A 50 12.78 -12.20 -4.53
CA VAL A 50 11.40 -12.27 -4.01
C VAL A 50 10.42 -11.61 -4.99
N TYR A 51 10.81 -10.52 -5.66
CA TYR A 51 9.99 -9.85 -6.68
C TYR A 51 9.69 -10.75 -7.87
N GLU A 52 10.67 -11.54 -8.32
CA GLU A 52 10.48 -12.54 -9.39
C GLU A 52 9.39 -13.55 -9.07
N VAL A 53 9.38 -14.07 -7.83
CA VAL A 53 8.34 -14.99 -7.37
C VAL A 53 6.99 -14.28 -7.25
N ALA A 54 6.95 -13.10 -6.63
CA ALA A 54 5.73 -12.32 -6.49
C ALA A 54 5.11 -11.98 -7.85
N ALA A 55 5.91 -11.57 -8.84
CA ALA A 55 5.46 -11.29 -10.19
C ALA A 55 4.91 -12.54 -10.89
N ARG A 56 5.62 -13.67 -10.81
CA ARG A 56 5.16 -14.94 -11.41
C ARG A 56 3.86 -15.45 -10.80
N LEU A 57 3.68 -15.28 -9.49
CA LEU A 57 2.47 -15.68 -8.76
C LEU A 57 1.36 -14.63 -8.82
N ASP A 58 1.61 -13.47 -9.44
CA ASP A 58 0.70 -12.32 -9.47
C ASP A 58 0.26 -11.86 -8.07
N LEU A 59 1.21 -11.94 -7.13
CA LEU A 59 1.04 -11.63 -5.73
C LEU A 59 1.44 -10.16 -5.50
N PRO A 60 0.49 -9.25 -5.24
CA PRO A 60 0.80 -7.85 -5.07
C PRO A 60 1.59 -7.61 -3.77
N ILE A 61 2.48 -6.61 -3.77
CA ILE A 61 3.39 -6.34 -2.64
C ILE A 61 3.02 -5.04 -1.92
N LEU A 62 2.74 -5.12 -0.62
CA LEU A 62 2.66 -3.98 0.26
C LEU A 62 4.03 -3.77 0.93
N PHE A 63 4.68 -2.66 0.66
CA PHE A 63 5.91 -2.28 1.35
C PHE A 63 5.60 -1.39 2.55
N HIS A 64 6.28 -1.61 3.67
CA HIS A 64 6.46 -0.50 4.61
C HIS A 64 7.37 0.54 3.95
N SER A 65 6.97 1.82 3.96
CA SER A 65 7.73 2.95 3.42
C SER A 65 7.71 4.10 4.42
N GLY A 66 8.82 4.82 4.58
CA GLY A 66 8.95 5.90 5.56
C GLY A 66 9.70 5.51 6.84
N ILE A 67 9.63 6.38 7.84
CA ILE A 67 10.29 6.20 9.14
C ILE A 67 9.40 5.39 10.09
N PHE A 68 9.98 4.37 10.73
CA PHE A 68 9.27 3.59 11.74
C PHE A 68 8.95 4.42 12.99
N ILE A 69 7.69 4.35 13.42
CA ILE A 69 7.23 4.99 14.67
C ILE A 69 7.85 4.37 15.92
N ASP A 70 8.30 3.12 15.84
CA ASP A 70 8.92 2.37 16.94
C ASP A 70 10.42 2.69 17.14
N GLY A 71 10.99 3.58 16.32
CA GLY A 71 12.39 4.01 16.40
C GLY A 71 13.38 3.13 15.64
N ARG A 72 12.94 2.07 14.96
CA ARG A 72 13.82 1.34 14.02
C ARG A 72 14.29 2.24 12.89
N SER A 73 15.48 1.95 12.36
CA SER A 73 16.04 2.75 11.26
C SER A 73 15.21 2.59 9.98
N GLY A 74 14.55 3.66 9.55
CA GLY A 74 13.85 3.74 8.25
C GLY A 74 14.78 4.04 7.07
N ARG A 75 16.12 3.93 7.24
CA ARG A 75 17.09 4.30 6.19
C ARG A 75 16.96 3.49 4.90
N PHE A 76 16.27 2.36 4.96
CA PHE A 76 16.02 1.44 3.85
C PHE A 76 14.67 1.69 3.16
N CYS A 77 13.84 2.57 3.73
CA CYS A 77 12.42 2.70 3.40
C CYS A 77 12.10 4.00 2.66
N ARG A 78 13.10 4.62 2.02
CA ARG A 78 12.92 5.86 1.26
C ARG A 78 12.21 5.57 -0.08
N PRO A 79 11.16 6.33 -0.48
CA PRO A 79 10.35 6.00 -1.65
C PRO A 79 11.11 5.75 -2.97
N SER A 80 12.17 6.51 -3.26
CA SER A 80 12.98 6.31 -4.48
C SER A 80 13.63 4.93 -4.58
N PHE A 81 13.86 4.24 -3.46
CA PHE A 81 14.48 2.92 -3.53
C PHE A 81 13.56 1.87 -4.16
N TYR A 82 12.24 2.04 -4.03
CA TYR A 82 11.27 1.09 -4.59
C TYR A 82 11.11 1.23 -6.11
N GLU A 83 11.73 2.22 -6.76
CA GLU A 83 11.73 2.34 -8.22
C GLU A 83 12.29 1.09 -8.91
N ALA A 84 13.14 0.31 -8.23
CA ALA A 84 13.64 -0.97 -8.72
C ALA A 84 12.52 -1.98 -9.06
N VAL A 85 11.33 -1.86 -8.46
CA VAL A 85 10.20 -2.75 -8.80
C VAL A 85 9.68 -2.51 -10.23
N ARG A 86 10.04 -1.39 -10.87
CA ARG A 86 9.70 -1.10 -12.27
C ARG A 86 10.31 -2.10 -13.25
N ASP A 87 11.34 -2.85 -12.83
CA ASP A 87 11.92 -3.95 -13.62
C ASP A 87 10.97 -5.16 -13.76
N TYR A 88 9.84 -5.16 -13.03
CA TYR A 88 8.82 -6.21 -13.07
C TYR A 88 7.46 -5.67 -13.55
N PRO A 89 7.29 -5.44 -14.86
CA PRO A 89 6.01 -4.97 -15.42
C PRO A 89 4.85 -5.88 -15.00
N GLY A 90 3.75 -5.28 -14.56
CA GLY A 90 2.54 -5.99 -14.10
C GLY A 90 2.56 -6.36 -12.60
N LEU A 91 3.71 -6.32 -11.92
CA LEU A 91 3.76 -6.48 -10.47
C LEU A 91 3.20 -5.25 -9.77
N ARG A 92 2.06 -5.41 -9.09
CA ARG A 92 1.35 -4.33 -8.40
C ARG A 92 1.94 -4.11 -7.01
N VAL A 93 2.21 -2.85 -6.67
CA VAL A 93 2.79 -2.50 -5.37
C VAL A 93 2.05 -1.37 -4.68
N THR A 94 2.03 -1.42 -3.36
CA THR A 94 1.56 -0.33 -2.51
C THR A 94 2.68 0.10 -1.56
N LEU A 95 2.97 1.40 -1.52
CA LEU A 95 3.86 1.97 -0.50
C LEU A 95 3.03 2.50 0.68
N ALA A 96 3.34 2.03 1.88
CA ALA A 96 2.60 2.44 3.06
C ALA A 96 2.91 3.88 3.49
N HIS A 97 1.98 4.46 4.25
CA HIS A 97 2.18 5.69 5.00
C HIS A 97 2.47 6.94 4.15
N LEU A 98 2.14 6.90 2.85
CA LEU A 98 2.61 7.87 1.86
C LEU A 98 4.12 8.18 1.99
N GLY A 99 4.92 7.21 2.41
CA GLY A 99 6.36 7.35 2.57
C GLY A 99 6.84 8.38 3.60
N TRP A 100 6.02 8.74 4.59
CA TRP A 100 6.35 9.79 5.58
C TRP A 100 7.78 9.63 6.18
N PRO A 101 8.63 10.67 6.20
CA PRO A 101 8.35 12.08 5.84
C PRO A 101 8.62 12.45 4.38
N TRP A 102 9.04 11.50 3.54
CA TRP A 102 9.38 11.73 2.13
C TRP A 102 8.14 11.70 1.22
N CYS A 103 7.05 12.33 1.64
CA CYS A 103 5.78 12.28 0.91
C CYS A 103 5.87 12.88 -0.50
N ASP A 104 6.67 13.94 -0.69
CA ASP A 104 6.89 14.50 -2.02
C ASP A 104 7.66 13.53 -2.94
N GLU A 105 8.53 12.70 -2.37
CA GLU A 105 9.24 11.65 -3.12
C GLU A 105 8.30 10.48 -3.46
N ALA A 106 7.41 10.10 -2.53
CA ALA A 106 6.36 9.13 -2.83
C ALA A 106 5.45 9.61 -3.97
N ASN A 107 5.06 10.89 -3.95
CA ASN A 107 4.31 11.51 -5.04
C ASN A 107 5.10 11.49 -6.36
N ALA A 108 6.41 11.77 -6.33
CA ALA A 108 7.27 11.71 -7.50
C ALA A 108 7.36 10.29 -8.08
N VAL A 109 7.48 9.25 -7.25
CA VAL A 109 7.45 7.85 -7.70
C VAL A 109 6.10 7.49 -8.33
N GLY A 110 4.99 7.93 -7.71
CA GLY A 110 3.64 7.58 -8.16
C GLY A 110 3.19 8.31 -9.42
N VAL A 111 3.64 9.54 -9.65
CA VAL A 111 3.17 10.35 -10.78
C VAL A 111 3.77 9.93 -12.13
N ILE A 112 4.86 9.15 -12.12
CA ILE A 112 5.57 8.71 -13.34
C ILE A 112 4.63 7.99 -14.30
N ASP A 113 3.82 7.04 -13.84
CA ASP A 113 2.92 6.26 -14.70
C ASP A 113 1.88 7.17 -15.37
N ARG A 114 1.34 8.11 -14.59
CA ARG A 114 0.40 9.13 -15.07
C ARG A 114 1.01 10.06 -16.11
N ILE A 115 2.25 10.52 -15.91
CA ILE A 115 2.97 11.37 -16.88
C ILE A 115 3.19 10.61 -18.20
N ASN A 116 3.38 9.30 -18.13
CA ASN A 116 3.54 8.44 -19.30
C ASN A 116 2.21 7.98 -19.91
N GLY A 117 1.07 8.48 -19.43
CA GLY A 117 -0.26 8.19 -19.99
C GLY A 117 -0.82 6.82 -19.63
N ILE A 118 -0.28 6.15 -18.61
CA ILE A 118 -0.86 4.92 -18.07
C ILE A 118 -2.14 5.25 -17.32
N ASP A 119 -3.18 4.43 -17.51
CA ASP A 119 -4.43 4.56 -16.75
C ASP A 119 -4.13 4.39 -15.25
N PRO A 120 -4.62 5.27 -14.36
CA PRO A 120 -4.42 5.13 -12.92
C PRO A 120 -4.82 3.77 -12.34
N ALA A 121 -5.79 3.06 -12.94
CA ALA A 121 -6.17 1.70 -12.57
C ALA A 121 -5.02 0.68 -12.82
N GLU A 122 -4.25 0.92 -13.88
CA GLU A 122 -3.13 0.08 -14.33
C GLU A 122 -1.78 0.55 -13.77
N SER A 123 -1.78 1.63 -12.97
CA SER A 123 -0.58 2.14 -12.30
C SER A 123 0.06 1.04 -11.45
N GLN A 124 1.37 0.88 -11.62
CA GLN A 124 2.13 -0.13 -10.89
C GLN A 124 2.18 0.21 -9.39
N PHE A 125 2.30 1.52 -9.08
CA PHE A 125 2.41 2.03 -7.72
C PHE A 125 1.08 2.60 -7.23
N ARG A 126 0.69 2.13 -6.04
CA ARG A 126 -0.38 2.68 -5.19
C ARG A 126 0.22 3.09 -3.85
N PHE A 127 -0.54 3.83 -3.06
CA PHE A 127 -0.08 4.38 -1.80
C PHE A 127 -1.18 4.29 -0.76
N ASP A 128 -0.87 3.72 0.39
CA ASP A 128 -1.82 3.76 1.51
C ASP A 128 -1.58 4.98 2.40
N ILE A 129 -2.67 5.44 3.00
CA ILE A 129 -2.69 6.59 3.92
C ILE A 129 -2.68 6.17 5.39
N SER A 130 -2.37 4.90 5.67
CA SER A 130 -2.31 4.35 7.03
C SER A 130 -1.16 4.96 7.80
N PHE A 131 -1.35 5.13 9.11
CA PHE A 131 -0.64 6.09 9.98
C PHE A 131 0.71 6.63 9.43
N GLY A 132 0.64 7.73 8.68
CA GLY A 132 1.80 8.40 8.07
C GLY A 132 2.11 9.74 8.73
N PRO A 133 1.79 10.87 8.07
CA PRO A 133 2.10 12.20 8.60
C PRO A 133 1.39 12.50 9.94
N PRO A 134 2.00 13.25 10.87
CA PRO A 134 1.34 13.77 12.06
C PRO A 134 0.14 14.66 11.69
N PRO A 135 -0.83 14.87 12.60
CA PRO A 135 -2.06 15.61 12.30
C PRO A 135 -1.84 16.98 11.61
N ILE A 136 -0.83 17.74 12.03
CA ILE A 136 -0.53 19.06 11.47
C ILE A 136 -0.06 19.03 10.00
N TYR A 137 0.45 17.89 9.51
CA TYR A 137 0.90 17.71 8.13
C TYR A 137 -0.13 16.99 7.26
N ARG A 138 -1.07 16.26 7.87
CA ARG A 138 -1.86 15.24 7.19
C ARG A 138 -2.76 15.81 6.09
N GLU A 139 -3.40 16.95 6.34
CA GLU A 139 -4.25 17.64 5.35
C GLU A 139 -3.44 18.08 4.12
N ASP A 140 -2.26 18.70 4.32
CA ASP A 140 -1.39 19.13 3.22
C ASP A 140 -0.86 17.94 2.40
N VAL A 141 -0.46 16.87 3.08
CA VAL A 141 0.03 15.64 2.44
C VAL A 141 -1.08 14.99 1.62
N PHE A 142 -2.31 14.89 2.14
CA PHE A 142 -3.44 14.30 1.42
C PHE A 142 -3.83 15.14 0.21
N ARG A 143 -3.91 16.46 0.37
CA ARG A 143 -4.18 17.39 -0.74
C ARG A 143 -3.18 17.21 -1.88
N LYS A 144 -1.89 17.24 -1.56
CA LYS A 144 -0.82 17.04 -2.56
C LYS A 144 -0.92 15.67 -3.23
N ALA A 145 -1.11 14.60 -2.46
CA ALA A 145 -1.22 13.25 -3.03
C ALA A 145 -2.42 13.15 -3.99
N ILE A 146 -3.60 13.64 -3.58
CA ILE A 146 -4.82 13.63 -4.41
C ILE A 146 -4.60 14.43 -5.69
N ASP A 147 -4.02 15.64 -5.59
CA ASP A 147 -3.80 16.51 -6.76
C ASP A 147 -2.74 15.93 -7.73
N VAL A 148 -1.67 15.33 -7.20
CA VAL A 148 -0.51 14.88 -7.99
C VAL A 148 -0.73 13.48 -8.56
N ILE A 149 -0.94 12.48 -7.69
CA ILE A 149 -1.02 11.06 -8.09
C ILE A 149 -2.45 10.58 -8.30
N GLY A 150 -3.45 11.34 -7.87
CA GLY A 150 -4.87 11.05 -8.09
C GLY A 150 -5.47 10.08 -7.07
N PRO A 151 -6.79 10.14 -6.83
CA PRO A 151 -7.48 9.30 -5.84
C PRO A 151 -7.41 7.81 -6.15
N ARG A 152 -7.30 7.43 -7.44
CA ARG A 152 -7.18 6.03 -7.90
C ARG A 152 -5.86 5.36 -7.49
N SER A 153 -4.84 6.14 -7.18
CA SER A 153 -3.54 5.65 -6.71
C SER A 153 -3.47 5.56 -5.19
N ILE A 154 -4.51 5.97 -4.47
CA ILE A 154 -4.53 6.09 -3.02
C ILE A 154 -5.52 5.07 -2.44
N GLN A 155 -5.16 4.44 -1.33
CA GLN A 155 -6.03 3.51 -0.61
C GLN A 155 -6.02 3.75 0.90
N PHE A 156 -7.16 3.53 1.55
CA PHE A 156 -7.26 3.58 2.99
C PHE A 156 -6.53 2.40 3.65
N GLY A 157 -5.87 2.69 4.77
CA GLY A 157 -5.47 1.72 5.76
C GLY A 157 -5.46 2.39 7.13
N SER A 158 -5.66 1.62 8.20
CA SER A 158 -5.79 2.18 9.54
C SER A 158 -4.53 2.03 10.41
N ASP A 159 -3.62 1.13 10.01
CA ASP A 159 -2.43 0.71 10.78
C ASP A 159 -2.76 0.34 12.24
N ARG A 160 -3.88 -0.34 12.45
CA ARG A 160 -4.30 -0.84 13.77
C ARG A 160 -3.85 -2.29 13.96
N PHE A 161 -3.19 -2.56 15.07
CA PHE A 161 -2.74 -3.90 15.45
C PHE A 161 -3.87 -4.68 16.10
N LEU A 162 -4.21 -5.84 15.54
CA LEU A 162 -5.21 -6.73 16.11
C LEU A 162 -4.59 -7.63 17.20
N PRO A 163 -5.37 -7.98 18.25
CA PRO A 163 -6.75 -7.57 18.49
C PRO A 163 -6.86 -6.12 18.95
N CYS A 164 -7.84 -5.38 18.40
CA CYS A 164 -8.21 -4.05 18.87
C CYS A 164 -9.73 -3.88 18.88
N GLU A 165 -10.23 -2.97 19.72
CA GLU A 165 -11.63 -2.59 19.72
C GLU A 165 -12.04 -1.96 18.38
N GLY A 166 -13.28 -2.21 17.95
CA GLY A 166 -13.81 -1.65 16.71
C GLY A 166 -13.79 -0.11 16.69
N SER A 167 -13.88 0.52 17.86
CA SER A 167 -13.77 1.97 18.03
C SER A 167 -12.43 2.54 17.56
N HIS A 168 -11.33 1.77 17.67
CA HIS A 168 -10.01 2.22 17.21
C HIS A 168 -9.91 2.29 15.69
N ILE A 169 -10.54 1.35 14.99
CA ILE A 169 -10.65 1.36 13.53
C ILE A 169 -11.60 2.48 13.11
N ARG A 170 -12.75 2.61 13.79
CA ARG A 170 -13.75 3.65 13.51
C ARG A 170 -13.14 5.05 13.59
N ALA A 171 -12.37 5.33 14.64
CA ALA A 171 -11.69 6.61 14.82
C ALA A 171 -10.70 6.93 13.70
N ALA A 172 -9.97 5.93 13.16
CA ALA A 172 -9.07 6.15 12.02
C ALA A 172 -9.86 6.49 10.74
N ILE A 173 -11.01 5.85 10.53
CA ILE A 173 -11.90 6.18 9.41
C ILE A 173 -12.46 7.59 9.59
N ASP A 174 -12.96 7.95 10.78
CA ASP A 174 -13.51 9.29 11.06
C ASP A 174 -12.49 10.40 10.80
N GLU A 175 -11.25 10.21 11.26
CA GLU A 175 -10.18 11.19 11.03
C GLU A 175 -9.92 11.43 9.53
N VAL A 176 -9.87 10.36 8.72
CA VAL A 176 -9.68 10.47 7.28
C VAL A 176 -10.88 11.16 6.61
N MET A 177 -12.10 10.82 7.03
CA MET A 177 -13.32 11.43 6.49
C MET A 177 -13.42 12.92 6.82
N ASP A 178 -13.05 13.34 8.03
CA ASP A 178 -13.00 14.74 8.43
C ASP A 178 -12.01 15.54 7.57
N ILE A 179 -10.87 14.95 7.20
CA ILE A 179 -9.91 15.57 6.28
C ILE A 179 -10.50 15.67 4.87
N PHE A 180 -11.15 14.61 4.39
CA PHE A 180 -11.82 14.61 3.09
C PHE A 180 -12.96 15.62 3.00
N ASP A 181 -13.67 15.92 4.09
CA ASP A 181 -14.65 17.00 4.16
C ASP A 181 -13.99 18.37 4.00
N ARG A 182 -12.89 18.64 4.71
CA ARG A 182 -12.17 19.92 4.58
C ARG A 182 -11.51 20.12 3.21
N LEU A 183 -11.08 19.03 2.58
CA LEU A 183 -10.52 19.03 1.23
C LEU A 183 -11.58 18.95 0.12
N GLU A 184 -12.87 18.90 0.47
CA GLU A 184 -13.99 18.80 -0.48
C GLU A 184 -13.87 17.61 -1.46
N VAL A 185 -13.29 16.49 -1.00
CA VAL A 185 -13.10 15.29 -1.84
C VAL A 185 -14.46 14.73 -2.25
N SER A 186 -14.65 14.47 -3.54
CA SER A 186 -15.93 14.01 -4.08
C SER A 186 -16.37 12.67 -3.49
N VAL A 187 -17.69 12.40 -3.47
CA VAL A 187 -18.22 11.11 -2.96
C VAL A 187 -17.64 9.92 -3.73
N SER A 188 -17.45 10.05 -5.05
CA SER A 188 -16.86 9.00 -5.88
C SER A 188 -15.38 8.75 -5.54
N ASP A 189 -14.61 9.81 -5.29
CA ASP A 189 -13.20 9.69 -4.92
C ASP A 189 -13.04 9.13 -3.50
N ARG A 190 -13.92 9.49 -2.58
CA ARG A 190 -13.98 8.86 -1.24
C ARG A 190 -14.24 7.36 -1.36
N LYS A 191 -15.24 6.93 -2.13
CA LYS A 191 -15.51 5.49 -2.35
C LYS A 191 -14.30 4.80 -2.99
N THR A 192 -13.63 5.49 -3.91
CA THR A 192 -12.41 5.01 -4.57
C THR A 192 -11.30 4.72 -3.55
N ILE A 193 -10.93 5.73 -2.76
CA ILE A 193 -9.83 5.63 -1.79
C ILE A 193 -10.18 4.65 -0.66
N MET A 194 -11.42 4.67 -0.17
CA MET A 194 -11.82 3.93 1.03
C MET A 194 -12.10 2.45 0.77
N SER A 195 -12.34 2.03 -0.48
CA SER A 195 -12.57 0.62 -0.83
C SER A 195 -11.98 0.23 -2.18
N TYR A 196 -12.46 0.83 -3.27
CA TYR A 196 -12.28 0.29 -4.62
C TYR A 196 -10.80 0.08 -5.00
N THR A 197 -9.93 1.02 -4.67
CA THR A 197 -8.49 0.91 -4.95
C THR A 197 -7.86 -0.32 -4.28
N ALA A 198 -8.18 -0.61 -3.01
CA ALA A 198 -7.64 -1.76 -2.31
C ALA A 198 -8.26 -3.08 -2.83
N SER A 199 -9.57 -3.09 -3.07
CA SER A 199 -10.29 -4.26 -3.57
C SER A 199 -9.79 -4.70 -4.95
N GLU A 200 -9.58 -3.75 -5.87
CA GLU A 200 -9.00 -4.02 -7.18
C GLU A 200 -7.53 -4.45 -7.07
N TRP A 201 -6.75 -3.79 -6.21
CA TRP A 201 -5.34 -4.16 -5.97
C TRP A 201 -5.21 -5.61 -5.48
N LEU A 202 -6.14 -6.06 -4.63
CA LEU A 202 -6.20 -7.44 -4.13
C LEU A 202 -6.98 -8.41 -5.04
N ARG A 203 -7.60 -7.93 -6.12
CA ARG A 203 -8.53 -8.70 -6.97
C ARG A 203 -9.65 -9.39 -6.19
N LEU A 204 -10.23 -8.65 -5.24
CA LEU A 204 -11.42 -9.10 -4.53
C LEU A 204 -12.65 -8.92 -5.41
N ASP A 205 -13.56 -9.90 -5.33
CA ASP A 205 -14.80 -9.88 -6.09
C ASP A 205 -15.71 -8.76 -5.57
N GLN A 206 -16.03 -7.79 -6.43
CA GLN A 206 -16.73 -6.56 -6.01
C GLN A 206 -18.26 -6.74 -5.93
N SER A 207 -18.78 -7.90 -6.33
CA SER A 207 -20.22 -8.18 -6.33
C SER A 207 -20.87 -8.23 -4.94
N ALA A 208 -20.09 -8.19 -3.86
CA ALA A 208 -20.59 -8.24 -2.50
C ALA A 208 -20.93 -6.86 -1.90
N GLU A 209 -20.47 -5.74 -2.47
CA GLU A 209 -20.69 -4.40 -1.90
C GLU A 209 -22.06 -3.79 -2.20
N ASP A 210 -22.80 -4.32 -3.18
CA ASP A 210 -24.15 -3.85 -3.54
C ASP A 210 -25.29 -4.59 -2.79
N SER A 211 -24.96 -5.51 -1.87
CA SER A 211 -25.96 -6.07 -0.96
C SER A 211 -26.19 -5.10 0.21
N PRO A 212 -27.41 -4.57 0.40
CA PRO A 212 -27.71 -3.78 1.58
C PRO A 212 -27.48 -4.65 2.82
N ALA A 213 -26.67 -4.16 3.76
CA ALA A 213 -26.42 -4.83 5.03
C ALA A 213 -27.78 -5.12 5.70
N SER A 214 -28.09 -6.41 5.86
CA SER A 214 -29.21 -6.93 6.64
C SER A 214 -28.95 -6.80 8.13
#